data_AF-A0A8H6II99-F1
#
_entry.id   AF-A0A8H6II99-F1
#
_cell.length_a   1.000
_cell.length_b   1.000
_cell.length_c   1.000
_cell.angle_alpha   90.00
_cell.angle_beta   90.00
_cell.angle_gamma   90.00
#
_symmetry.space_group_name_H-M   'P 1'
#
loop_
_entity.id
_entity.type
_entity.pdbx_description
1 polymer ?
#
loop_
_entity_poly.entity_id
_entity_poly.type
_entity_poly.pdbx_seq_one_letter_code
_entity_poly.pdbx_strand_id
1 'polypeptide(L)'
;MAPPRGFRAFLARAQLLALLSAASTSLLWAAGAYAAVTKTGSTCTVREGKTIFCVNATLENDVVSYELTALTSPPEDVGWMALGFGVNMVKSHMMIMWKNEDGSMTMSQRYAKWYSEPMVLRPAVEPTLSAVSSHPFGNPRTRTTQPSHSTFQRMKGLLNGTIDHERLIWATSPIRPGKTTSPTSHGTSKSATSVSTSHPPQASGSPSQPPARPVPGQDSDPSKRPGLPTDAPTSEEGHDGNRHPHDHSGHERTVHAHAYLMSFGLLFVLPMGVLAARWGRTLSPLWFRVHWVLNMLVAGPVVLLGWFLGAASVYKHGGSHLDDAHKICGTVLLLFYVGQVVLGRYIHRRRVETKGPIVKPHPPRNLAHIAFGLLFIVSVFFQVRSGLDKLRLEEDEAPFARWYHKLWLIWAGVLPLLYLPGLLLLQRQWRQERSGSADPSKAANYVQLAETAQQGTDPSSSTRLLFEEENREAFKVGEEEGESEEEESSEDEETFKAHTTTLKA
;
A
#
# COMPACT_ATOMS: atom_id res chain seq x y z
N MET A 1 77.71 -34.02 55.01
CA MET A 1 77.71 -34.01 53.54
C MET A 1 76.63 -33.04 53.07
N ALA A 2 77.02 -31.90 52.49
CA ALA A 2 76.08 -30.90 52.00
C ALA A 2 75.60 -31.29 50.58
N PRO A 3 74.30 -31.18 50.26
CA PRO A 3 73.82 -31.54 48.93
C PRO A 3 74.40 -30.58 47.88
N PRO A 4 74.71 -31.09 46.66
CA PRO A 4 75.31 -30.29 45.62
C PRO A 4 74.41 -29.12 45.23
N ARG A 5 75.01 -27.96 45.00
CA ARG A 5 74.36 -26.65 44.76
C ARG A 5 73.39 -26.61 43.56
N GLY A 6 73.20 -27.69 42.81
CA GLY A 6 72.21 -27.81 41.73
C GLY A 6 70.85 -28.43 42.12
N PHE A 7 70.74 -29.09 43.28
CA PHE A 7 69.54 -29.91 43.59
C PHE A 7 68.28 -29.08 43.84
N ARG A 8 68.42 -27.88 44.40
CA ARG A 8 67.29 -26.96 44.65
C ARG A 8 66.70 -26.37 43.36
N ALA A 9 67.55 -26.13 42.34
CA ALA A 9 67.10 -25.62 41.05
C ALA A 9 66.35 -26.68 40.23
N PHE A 10 66.72 -27.95 40.37
CA PHE A 10 66.05 -29.07 39.71
C PHE A 10 64.67 -29.34 40.32
N LEU A 11 64.54 -29.30 41.65
CA LEU A 11 63.26 -29.44 42.36
C LEU A 11 62.28 -28.30 42.05
N ALA A 12 62.74 -27.06 41.95
CA ALA A 12 61.89 -25.93 41.59
C ALA A 12 61.36 -26.04 40.15
N ARG A 13 62.18 -26.53 39.20
CA ARG A 13 61.74 -26.76 37.81
C ARG A 13 60.77 -27.94 37.69
N ALA A 14 60.98 -29.01 38.45
CA ALA A 14 60.06 -30.15 38.47
C ALA A 14 58.70 -29.81 39.09
N GLN A 15 58.66 -28.99 40.15
CA GLN A 15 57.41 -28.51 40.75
C GLN A 15 56.63 -27.56 39.84
N LEU A 16 57.32 -26.68 39.09
CA LEU A 16 56.67 -25.79 38.13
C LEU A 16 56.05 -26.56 36.95
N LEU A 17 56.73 -27.60 36.45
CA LEU A 17 56.22 -28.46 35.38
C LEU A 17 55.04 -29.33 35.84
N ALA A 18 55.05 -29.83 37.08
CA ALA A 18 53.93 -30.57 37.66
C ALA A 18 52.69 -29.69 37.88
N LEU A 19 52.87 -28.43 38.31
CA LEU A 19 51.77 -27.46 38.47
C LEU A 19 51.19 -27.02 37.12
N LEU A 20 52.00 -26.87 36.08
CA LEU A 20 51.54 -26.56 34.71
C LEU A 20 50.80 -27.75 34.05
N SER A 21 51.17 -28.99 34.39
CA SER A 21 50.47 -30.20 33.95
C SER A 21 49.11 -30.37 34.64
N ALA A 22 49.01 -30.12 35.95
CA ALA A 22 47.75 -30.23 36.69
C ALA A 22 46.75 -29.10 36.38
N ALA A 23 47.24 -27.90 36.03
CA ALA A 23 46.40 -26.81 35.54
C ALA A 23 45.82 -27.11 34.14
N SER A 24 46.55 -27.84 33.30
CA SER A 24 46.10 -28.18 31.93
C SER A 24 45.04 -29.29 31.90
N THR A 25 45.08 -30.26 32.83
CA THR A 25 44.06 -31.32 32.89
C THR A 25 42.76 -30.86 33.55
N SER A 26 42.80 -29.83 34.41
CA SER A 26 41.60 -29.27 35.06
C SER A 26 40.80 -28.33 34.14
N LEU A 27 41.42 -27.74 33.12
CA LEU A 27 40.71 -26.91 32.12
C LEU A 27 39.99 -27.72 31.03
N LEU A 28 40.30 -29.02 30.87
CA LEU A 28 39.66 -29.88 29.87
C LEU A 28 38.36 -30.56 30.34
N TRP A 29 38.04 -30.51 31.64
CA TRP A 29 36.75 -31.01 32.17
C TRP A 29 35.70 -29.90 32.41
N ALA A 30 36.08 -28.62 32.36
CA ALA A 30 35.14 -27.50 32.50
C ALA A 30 34.46 -27.07 31.19
N ALA A 31 34.82 -27.68 30.05
CA ALA A 31 34.25 -27.34 28.73
C ALA A 31 33.02 -28.21 28.33
N GLY A 32 32.54 -29.09 29.21
CA GLY A 32 31.62 -30.16 28.84
C GLY A 32 30.16 -30.04 29.30
N ALA A 33 29.66 -28.83 29.61
CA ALA A 33 28.24 -28.63 29.88
C ALA A 33 27.83 -27.21 29.45
N TYR A 34 27.89 -26.93 28.15
CA TYR A 34 27.00 -25.91 27.60
C TYR A 34 25.58 -26.44 27.80
N ALA A 35 24.90 -25.99 28.86
CA ALA A 35 23.46 -26.16 28.94
C ALA A 35 22.89 -25.53 27.66
N ALA A 36 22.27 -26.34 26.81
CA ALA A 36 21.58 -25.83 25.64
C ALA A 36 20.53 -24.82 26.15
N VAL A 37 20.79 -23.53 25.94
CA VAL A 37 19.86 -22.48 26.34
C VAL A 37 18.71 -22.53 25.34
N THR A 38 17.64 -23.23 25.70
CA THR A 38 16.40 -23.21 24.94
C THR A 38 15.73 -21.86 25.14
N LYS A 39 15.67 -21.04 24.09
CA LYS A 39 14.90 -19.80 24.10
C LYS A 39 13.53 -20.07 23.50
N THR A 40 12.46 -19.63 24.16
CA THR A 40 11.09 -19.82 23.69
C THR A 40 10.36 -18.48 23.56
N GLY A 41 9.54 -18.36 22.52
CA GLY A 41 8.67 -17.22 22.27
C GLY A 41 7.30 -17.73 21.83
N SER A 42 6.22 -17.06 22.22
CA SER A 42 4.87 -17.40 21.76
C SER A 42 4.11 -16.15 21.37
N THR A 43 3.24 -16.28 20.38
CA THR A 43 2.30 -15.22 20.01
C THR A 43 1.00 -15.83 19.51
N CYS A 44 -0.12 -15.20 19.86
CA CYS A 44 -1.45 -15.69 19.52
C CYS A 44 -2.30 -14.54 18.98
N THR A 45 -3.13 -14.83 17.98
CA THR A 45 -4.10 -13.88 17.46
C THR A 45 -5.48 -14.14 18.05
N VAL A 46 -6.08 -13.07 18.56
CA VAL A 46 -7.43 -13.05 19.14
C VAL A 46 -8.36 -12.30 18.20
N ARG A 47 -9.51 -12.90 17.87
CA ARG A 47 -10.60 -12.28 17.11
C ARG A 47 -11.87 -12.40 17.94
N GLU A 48 -12.55 -11.29 18.19
CA GLU A 48 -13.79 -11.26 18.98
C GLU A 48 -13.66 -11.96 20.35
N GLY A 49 -12.52 -11.78 21.02
CA GLY A 49 -12.24 -12.40 22.32
C GLY A 49 -11.90 -13.90 22.26
N LYS A 50 -11.89 -14.52 21.07
CA LYS A 50 -11.47 -15.92 20.88
C LYS A 50 -10.11 -16.00 20.23
N THR A 51 -9.21 -16.78 20.82
CA THR A 51 -7.91 -17.08 20.20
C THR A 51 -8.14 -18.03 19.03
N ILE A 52 -7.69 -17.67 17.84
CA ILE A 52 -7.92 -18.45 16.61
C ILE A 52 -6.65 -19.18 16.15
N PHE A 53 -5.48 -18.63 16.47
CA PHE A 53 -4.21 -19.14 15.98
C PHE A 53 -3.07 -18.73 16.90
N CYS A 54 -2.15 -19.65 17.17
CA CYS A 54 -0.95 -19.41 17.96
C CYS A 54 0.28 -19.96 17.25
N VAL A 55 1.41 -19.25 17.39
CA VAL A 55 2.73 -19.66 16.94
C VAL A 55 3.67 -19.66 18.14
N ASN A 56 4.22 -20.82 18.46
CA ASN A 56 5.30 -20.97 19.42
C ASN A 56 6.61 -21.19 18.65
N ALA A 57 7.64 -20.43 18.97
CA ALA A 57 8.98 -20.63 18.45
C ALA A 57 9.90 -21.13 19.58
N THR A 58 10.64 -22.20 19.32
CA THR A 58 11.68 -22.71 20.22
C THR A 58 13.02 -22.72 19.48
N LEU A 59 14.05 -22.12 20.08
CA LEU A 59 15.41 -22.15 19.56
C LEU A 59 16.20 -23.19 20.34
N GLU A 60 16.63 -24.25 19.65
CA GLU A 60 17.46 -25.32 20.20
C GLU A 60 18.58 -25.64 19.21
N ASN A 61 19.83 -25.63 19.68
CA ASN A 61 21.01 -25.98 18.85
C ASN A 61 21.04 -25.27 17.49
N ASP A 62 20.78 -23.95 17.49
CA ASP A 62 20.71 -23.13 16.28
C ASP A 62 19.59 -23.47 15.30
N VAL A 63 18.65 -24.34 15.67
CA VAL A 63 17.45 -24.64 14.90
C VAL A 63 16.26 -23.93 15.56
N VAL A 64 15.48 -23.19 14.77
CA VAL A 64 14.23 -22.60 15.24
C VAL A 64 13.08 -23.54 14.83
N SER A 65 12.40 -24.10 15.82
CA SER A 65 11.20 -24.89 15.61
C SER A 65 9.98 -24.00 15.81
N TYR A 66 9.07 -24.01 14.84
CA TYR A 66 7.80 -23.31 14.94
C TYR A 66 6.69 -24.35 15.14
N GLU A 67 5.98 -24.25 16.24
CA GLU A 67 4.76 -24.99 16.51
C GLU A 67 3.57 -24.07 16.25
N LEU A 68 2.71 -24.53 15.35
CA LEU A 68 1.51 -23.83 14.94
C LEU A 68 0.32 -24.56 15.57
N THR A 69 -0.47 -23.81 16.33
CA THR A 69 -1.70 -24.32 16.96
C THR A 69 -2.88 -23.51 16.45
N ALA A 70 -3.78 -24.17 15.73
CA ALA A 70 -5.06 -23.57 15.38
C ALA A 70 -6.08 -23.89 16.48
N LEU A 71 -6.68 -22.85 17.04
CA LEU A 71 -7.62 -22.94 18.17
C LEU A 71 -9.08 -22.80 17.71
N THR A 72 -9.35 -23.08 16.44
CA THR A 72 -10.72 -23.09 15.91
C THR A 72 -11.53 -24.20 16.56
N SER A 73 -12.80 -23.92 16.81
CA SER A 73 -13.75 -24.88 17.36
C SER A 73 -14.89 -25.08 16.35
N PRO A 74 -15.09 -26.29 15.83
CA PRO A 74 -14.27 -27.50 16.02
C PRO A 74 -12.87 -27.46 15.35
N PRO A 75 -11.90 -28.24 15.87
CA PRO A 75 -10.53 -28.28 15.32
C PRO A 75 -10.45 -28.94 13.94
N GLU A 76 -11.42 -29.79 13.57
CA GLU A 76 -11.57 -30.31 12.19
C GLU A 76 -11.86 -29.23 11.14
N ASP A 77 -12.24 -28.02 11.54
CA ASP A 77 -12.55 -26.93 10.62
C ASP A 77 -11.30 -26.23 10.07
N VAL A 78 -10.09 -26.74 10.30
CA VAL A 78 -8.89 -26.20 9.65
C VAL A 78 -8.58 -27.01 8.41
N GLY A 79 -8.93 -26.45 7.25
CA GLY A 79 -8.57 -26.99 5.95
C GLY A 79 -7.08 -26.86 5.67
N TRP A 80 -6.50 -25.68 5.87
CA TRP A 80 -5.05 -25.44 5.82
C TRP A 80 -4.61 -24.30 6.74
N MET A 81 -3.31 -24.27 7.02
CA MET A 81 -2.66 -23.14 7.66
C MET A 81 -1.30 -22.85 7.04
N ALA A 82 -0.89 -21.59 7.10
CA ALA A 82 0.33 -21.10 6.51
C ALA A 82 1.07 -20.18 7.46
N LEU A 83 2.40 -20.28 7.45
CA LEU A 83 3.32 -19.38 8.11
C LEU A 83 4.24 -18.77 7.05
N GLY A 84 4.34 -17.46 6.98
CA GLY A 84 5.28 -16.74 6.15
C GLY A 84 6.28 -15.92 6.96
N PHE A 85 7.44 -15.67 6.39
CA PHE A 85 8.51 -14.90 7.02
C PHE A 85 8.57 -13.49 6.41
N GLY A 86 8.40 -12.47 7.26
CA GLY A 86 8.33 -11.07 6.86
C GLY A 86 7.17 -10.32 7.52
N VAL A 87 6.91 -9.11 7.04
CA VAL A 87 5.80 -8.24 7.49
C VAL A 87 4.56 -8.32 6.61
N ASN A 88 4.71 -8.77 5.38
CA ASN A 88 3.65 -8.84 4.38
C ASN A 88 3.88 -10.08 3.52
N MET A 89 2.88 -10.44 2.70
CA MET A 89 2.95 -11.64 1.86
C MET A 89 3.94 -11.49 0.71
N VAL A 90 4.16 -10.26 0.23
CA VAL A 90 4.97 -9.99 -0.96
C VAL A 90 6.45 -10.26 -0.69
N LYS A 91 7.08 -11.03 -1.58
CA LYS A 91 8.47 -11.49 -1.49
C LYS A 91 8.78 -12.34 -0.25
N SER A 92 7.78 -13.00 0.32
CA SER A 92 7.95 -13.85 1.49
C SER A 92 8.00 -15.34 1.15
N HIS A 93 8.92 -16.04 1.81
CA HIS A 93 8.89 -17.49 1.90
C HIS A 93 7.78 -17.90 2.86
N MET A 94 7.03 -18.92 2.47
CA MET A 94 5.89 -19.42 3.21
C MET A 94 5.94 -20.94 3.30
N MET A 95 5.49 -21.47 4.43
CA MET A 95 5.19 -22.88 4.61
C MET A 95 3.68 -23.01 4.77
N ILE A 96 3.07 -23.81 3.90
CA ILE A 96 1.63 -24.11 3.92
C ILE A 96 1.47 -25.58 4.24
N MET A 97 0.53 -25.91 5.11
CA MET A 97 0.27 -27.29 5.53
C MET A 97 -1.23 -27.56 5.62
N TRP A 98 -1.61 -28.80 5.34
CA TRP A 98 -2.98 -29.27 5.43
C TRP A 98 -3.02 -30.77 5.69
N LYS A 99 -4.11 -31.22 6.30
CA LYS A 99 -4.41 -32.65 6.47
C LYS A 99 -5.00 -33.20 5.17
N ASN A 100 -4.61 -34.39 4.76
CA ASN A 100 -5.14 -35.11 3.60
C ASN A 100 -6.37 -35.96 3.97
N GLU A 101 -7.03 -36.53 2.97
CA GLU A 101 -8.19 -37.43 3.16
C GLU A 101 -7.82 -38.71 3.90
N ASP A 102 -6.62 -39.23 3.67
CA ASP A 102 -6.07 -40.42 4.33
C ASP A 102 -5.57 -40.15 5.76
N GLY A 103 -5.74 -38.92 6.27
CA GLY A 103 -5.29 -38.49 7.58
C GLY A 103 -3.81 -38.13 7.67
N SER A 104 -3.04 -38.29 6.59
CA SER A 104 -1.66 -37.80 6.51
C SER A 104 -1.60 -36.27 6.44
N MET A 105 -0.43 -35.67 6.62
CA MET A 105 -0.22 -34.23 6.49
C MET A 105 0.61 -33.94 5.23
N THR A 106 0.15 -33.00 4.41
CA THR A 106 0.99 -32.40 3.36
C THR A 106 1.49 -31.05 3.83
N MET A 107 2.76 -30.81 3.53
CA MET A 107 3.41 -29.52 3.72
C MET A 107 4.05 -29.09 2.40
N SER A 108 3.91 -27.82 2.07
CA SER A 108 4.37 -27.20 0.84
C SER A 108 5.12 -25.92 1.15
N GLN A 109 6.38 -25.85 0.71
CA GLN A 109 7.14 -24.62 0.70
C GLN A 109 6.77 -23.81 -0.53
N ARG A 110 6.45 -22.54 -0.31
CA ARG A 110 6.00 -21.65 -1.35
C ARG A 110 6.68 -20.29 -1.22
N TYR A 111 6.71 -19.55 -2.32
CA TYR A 111 7.19 -18.18 -2.35
C TYR A 111 6.10 -17.30 -2.94
N ALA A 112 5.71 -16.29 -2.18
CA ALA A 112 4.76 -15.29 -2.64
C ALA A 112 5.55 -14.15 -3.29
N LYS A 113 5.55 -14.09 -4.62
CA LYS A 113 6.23 -13.00 -5.34
C LYS A 113 5.50 -11.66 -5.19
N TRP A 114 4.17 -11.72 -5.13
CA TRP A 114 3.23 -10.60 -5.09
C TRP A 114 2.05 -10.95 -4.17
N TYR A 115 0.96 -10.18 -4.23
CA TYR A 115 -0.29 -10.48 -3.52
C TYR A 115 -1.12 -11.61 -4.17
N SER A 116 -0.46 -12.50 -4.92
CA SER A 116 -1.08 -13.67 -5.54
C SER A 116 -0.93 -14.91 -4.67
N GLU A 117 -1.56 -16.01 -5.07
CA GLU A 117 -1.30 -17.31 -4.46
C GLU A 117 0.21 -17.60 -4.44
N PRO A 118 0.78 -18.01 -3.29
CA PRO A 118 2.18 -18.37 -3.21
C PRO A 118 2.46 -19.56 -4.14
N MET A 119 3.53 -19.45 -4.94
CA MET A 119 3.91 -20.49 -5.89
C MET A 119 4.75 -21.56 -5.20
N VAL A 120 4.50 -22.84 -5.50
CA VAL A 120 5.33 -23.95 -5.00
C VAL A 120 6.77 -23.76 -5.45
N LEU A 121 7.71 -23.75 -4.50
CA LEU A 121 9.14 -23.76 -4.79
C LEU A 121 9.48 -25.16 -5.33
N ARG A 122 9.61 -25.29 -6.65
CA ARG A 122 10.18 -26.50 -7.27
C ARG A 122 11.66 -26.55 -6.92
N PRO A 123 12.27 -27.74 -6.71
CA PRO A 123 13.58 -27.81 -6.09
C PRO A 123 14.62 -27.11 -6.97
N ALA A 124 15.14 -26.00 -6.47
CA ALA A 124 16.29 -25.31 -7.01
C ALA A 124 17.18 -24.89 -5.84
N VAL A 125 18.05 -25.81 -5.43
CA VAL A 125 19.41 -25.49 -4.92
C VAL A 125 19.51 -24.54 -3.70
N GLU A 126 18.55 -24.54 -2.76
CA GLU A 126 18.79 -23.93 -1.44
C GLU A 126 18.25 -24.79 -0.29
N PRO A 127 19.12 -25.31 0.60
CA PRO A 127 18.73 -26.06 1.78
C PRO A 127 18.57 -25.09 2.96
N THR A 128 17.38 -24.51 3.17
CA THR A 128 17.16 -23.69 4.39
C THR A 128 15.86 -24.00 5.12
N LEU A 129 14.96 -24.82 4.58
CA LEU A 129 13.72 -25.19 5.25
C LEU A 129 13.56 -26.71 5.13
N SER A 130 13.77 -27.42 6.23
CA SER A 130 13.53 -28.86 6.37
C SER A 130 12.56 -29.01 7.52
N ALA A 131 11.35 -29.48 7.22
CA ALA A 131 10.32 -29.56 8.22
C ALA A 131 9.84 -31.01 8.38
N VAL A 132 9.75 -31.43 9.63
CA VAL A 132 9.44 -32.79 10.06
C VAL A 132 8.15 -32.71 10.87
N SER A 133 7.10 -33.41 10.44
CA SER A 133 5.89 -33.57 11.25
C SER A 133 6.20 -34.54 12.38
N SER A 134 6.45 -34.04 13.58
CA SER A 134 6.88 -34.88 14.71
C SER A 134 5.74 -35.68 15.34
N HIS A 135 4.47 -35.32 15.15
CA HIS A 135 3.34 -35.98 15.81
C HIS A 135 2.22 -36.38 14.81
N PRO A 136 1.74 -37.64 14.82
CA PRO A 136 0.49 -37.97 14.14
C PRO A 136 -0.66 -37.23 14.84
N PHE A 137 -1.51 -36.57 14.05
CA PHE A 137 -2.79 -36.03 14.51
C PHE A 137 -3.51 -37.16 15.26
N GLY A 138 -3.60 -37.06 16.59
CA GLY A 138 -4.18 -38.11 17.41
C GLY A 138 -5.58 -38.46 16.93
N ASN A 139 -5.86 -39.75 16.80
CA ASN A 139 -7.21 -40.25 16.55
C ASN A 139 -8.15 -39.65 17.62
N PRO A 140 -9.27 -39.00 17.28
CA PRO A 140 -10.12 -38.25 18.23
C PRO A 140 -10.93 -39.15 19.18
N ARG A 141 -10.52 -40.40 19.40
CA ARG A 141 -11.25 -41.37 20.23
C ARG A 141 -11.01 -41.25 21.73
N THR A 142 -10.10 -40.36 22.17
CA THR A 142 -10.00 -40.02 23.59
C THR A 142 -10.49 -38.60 23.80
N ARG A 143 -11.46 -38.50 24.71
CA ARG A 143 -12.28 -37.34 25.05
C ARG A 143 -11.46 -36.28 25.81
N THR A 144 -10.37 -35.84 25.22
CA THR A 144 -9.53 -34.76 25.72
C THR A 144 -9.63 -33.63 24.72
N THR A 145 -10.15 -32.50 25.18
CA THR A 145 -10.30 -31.21 24.47
C THR A 145 -8.94 -30.58 24.14
N GLN A 146 -8.05 -31.33 23.50
CA GLN A 146 -6.75 -30.79 23.07
C GLN A 146 -6.86 -30.25 21.65
N PRO A 147 -6.43 -29.00 21.42
CA PRO A 147 -6.38 -28.42 20.09
C PRO A 147 -5.41 -29.19 19.20
N SER A 148 -5.58 -29.03 17.90
CA SER A 148 -4.71 -29.69 16.93
C SER A 148 -3.35 -29.00 16.89
N HIS A 149 -2.32 -29.69 17.40
CA HIS A 149 -0.93 -29.22 17.38
C HIS A 149 -0.22 -29.73 16.13
N SER A 150 0.57 -28.86 15.50
CA SER A 150 1.50 -29.32 14.46
C SER A 150 2.79 -28.50 14.53
N THR A 151 3.91 -29.21 14.41
CA THR A 151 5.25 -28.66 14.62
C THR A 151 6.07 -28.83 13.36
N PHE A 152 6.76 -27.77 12.95
CA PHE A 152 7.64 -27.79 11.79
C PHE A 152 8.93 -27.06 12.11
N GLN A 153 10.03 -27.54 11.54
CA GLN A 153 11.37 -27.03 11.81
C GLN A 153 11.83 -26.11 10.68
N ARG A 154 12.53 -25.03 11.03
CA ARG A 154 13.29 -24.22 10.07
C ARG A 154 14.77 -24.39 10.39
N MET A 155 15.53 -24.89 9.43
CA MET A 155 16.98 -24.87 9.53
C MET A 155 17.46 -23.43 9.36
N LYS A 156 18.35 -23.01 10.24
CA LYS A 156 18.99 -21.70 10.20
C LYS A 156 19.90 -21.64 8.97
N GLY A 157 19.38 -21.15 7.85
CA GLY A 157 20.21 -20.48 6.86
C GLY A 157 20.76 -19.21 7.51
N LEU A 158 21.94 -19.30 8.13
CA LEU A 158 22.74 -18.18 8.63
C LEU A 158 21.92 -17.03 9.28
N LEU A 159 21.13 -17.32 10.34
CA LEU A 159 20.75 -16.26 11.28
C LEU A 159 22.06 -15.80 11.94
N ASN A 160 22.63 -14.72 11.43
CA ASN A 160 23.92 -14.19 11.81
C ASN A 160 23.84 -13.51 13.19
N GLY A 161 23.59 -14.30 14.24
CA GLY A 161 23.74 -13.98 15.67
C GLY A 161 23.01 -12.78 16.26
N THR A 162 22.23 -12.02 15.50
CA THR A 162 21.82 -10.64 15.88
C THR A 162 20.33 -10.33 15.75
N ILE A 163 19.51 -11.28 15.31
CA ILE A 163 18.07 -11.04 15.15
C ILE A 163 17.31 -11.63 16.34
N ASP A 164 16.94 -10.77 17.31
CA ASP A 164 16.16 -11.13 18.51
C ASP A 164 14.64 -11.26 18.26
N HIS A 165 14.19 -10.94 17.04
CA HIS A 165 12.79 -10.94 16.65
C HIS A 165 12.61 -11.38 15.19
N GLU A 166 11.85 -12.46 14.96
CA GLU A 166 11.40 -12.81 13.61
C GLU A 166 10.00 -12.22 13.38
N ARG A 167 9.82 -11.53 12.25
CA ARG A 167 8.50 -11.07 11.83
C ARG A 167 7.84 -12.17 11.04
N LEU A 168 6.65 -12.56 11.44
CA LEU A 168 5.89 -13.64 10.86
C LEU A 168 4.57 -13.08 10.31
N ILE A 169 4.10 -13.69 9.24
CA ILE A 169 2.72 -13.57 8.79
C ILE A 169 2.10 -14.95 8.86
N TRP A 170 0.80 -15.02 9.08
CA TRP A 170 0.11 -16.29 9.07
C TRP A 170 -1.25 -16.17 8.41
N ALA A 171 -1.73 -17.29 7.90
CA ALA A 171 -3.06 -17.42 7.36
C ALA A 171 -3.63 -18.80 7.64
N THR A 172 -4.94 -18.90 7.80
CA THR A 172 -5.67 -20.18 7.88
C THR A 172 -6.89 -20.14 7.00
N SER A 173 -7.36 -21.30 6.56
CA SER A 173 -8.65 -21.46 5.86
C SER A 173 -9.33 -22.74 6.33
N PRO A 174 -10.67 -22.77 6.37
CA PRO A 174 -11.40 -24.00 6.62
C PRO A 174 -11.45 -24.96 5.44
N ILE A 175 -11.05 -24.50 4.25
CA ILE A 175 -11.15 -25.29 3.02
C ILE A 175 -9.79 -25.90 2.71
N ARG A 176 -9.74 -27.23 2.60
CA ARG A 176 -8.54 -27.96 2.19
C ARG A 176 -8.16 -27.61 0.74
N PRO A 177 -6.86 -27.48 0.39
CA PRO A 177 -6.43 -27.34 -1.00
C PRO A 177 -6.84 -28.57 -1.83
N GLY A 178 -7.68 -28.38 -2.85
CA GLY A 178 -8.12 -29.46 -3.74
C GLY A 178 -7.05 -29.87 -4.76
N LYS A 179 -7.18 -31.06 -5.36
CA LYS A 179 -6.28 -31.57 -6.42
C LYS A 179 -6.40 -30.80 -7.75
N THR A 180 -7.49 -30.06 -7.99
CA THR A 180 -7.84 -29.58 -9.34
C THR A 180 -8.43 -28.18 -9.43
N THR A 181 -8.45 -27.38 -8.36
CA THR A 181 -8.99 -26.01 -8.42
C THR A 181 -8.08 -25.04 -7.70
N SER A 182 -7.65 -23.97 -8.39
CA SER A 182 -7.01 -22.80 -7.79
C SER A 182 -7.73 -22.43 -6.49
N PRO A 183 -7.03 -22.33 -5.35
CA PRO A 183 -7.58 -21.85 -4.09
C PRO A 183 -7.90 -20.36 -4.20
N THR A 184 -9.02 -20.06 -4.86
CA THR A 184 -9.62 -18.73 -4.87
C THR A 184 -10.26 -18.51 -3.50
N SER A 185 -9.57 -17.70 -2.68
CA SER A 185 -10.07 -16.71 -1.71
C SER A 185 -11.21 -17.04 -0.73
N HIS A 186 -11.68 -18.29 -0.58
CA HIS A 186 -12.78 -18.59 0.34
C HIS A 186 -12.32 -18.71 1.80
N GLY A 187 -12.84 -17.81 2.66
CA GLY A 187 -12.84 -17.97 4.12
C GLY A 187 -11.48 -17.90 4.82
N THR A 188 -10.55 -17.09 4.33
CA THR A 188 -9.21 -17.02 4.94
C THR A 188 -9.13 -16.02 6.09
N SER A 189 -8.68 -16.46 7.27
CA SER A 189 -8.21 -15.55 8.32
C SER A 189 -6.73 -15.25 8.09
N LYS A 190 -6.33 -13.98 8.10
CA LYS A 190 -4.95 -13.53 7.84
C LYS A 190 -4.52 -12.53 8.91
N SER A 191 -3.28 -12.63 9.40
CA SER A 191 -2.71 -11.61 10.29
C SER A 191 -1.19 -11.59 10.21
N ALA A 192 -0.58 -10.52 10.74
CA ALA A 192 0.85 -10.35 10.85
C ALA A 192 1.23 -10.22 12.32
N THR A 193 2.26 -10.94 12.74
CA THR A 193 2.67 -11.00 14.15
C THR A 193 4.19 -11.13 14.27
N SER A 194 4.80 -10.55 15.30
CA SER A 194 6.20 -10.79 15.63
C SER A 194 6.34 -11.83 16.74
N VAL A 195 7.32 -12.71 16.62
CA VAL A 195 7.73 -13.61 17.70
C VAL A 195 9.12 -13.19 18.15
N SER A 196 9.25 -12.85 19.44
CA SER A 196 10.55 -12.66 20.06
C SER A 196 10.97 -13.94 20.75
N THR A 197 12.21 -14.36 20.50
CA THR A 197 12.86 -15.43 21.27
C THR A 197 13.82 -14.85 22.32
N SER A 198 13.69 -13.57 22.70
CA SER A 198 14.47 -12.99 23.80
C SER A 198 14.08 -13.65 25.14
N HIS A 199 15.00 -13.66 26.11
CA HIS A 199 14.84 -14.37 27.39
C HIS A 199 13.43 -14.19 28.00
N PRO A 200 12.84 -15.24 28.62
CA PRO A 200 11.59 -15.06 29.34
C PRO A 200 11.80 -13.92 30.36
N PRO A 201 10.88 -12.93 30.44
CA PRO A 201 10.94 -11.99 31.54
C PRO A 201 10.94 -12.82 32.82
N GLN A 202 11.99 -12.69 33.63
CA GLN A 202 11.93 -13.16 35.01
C GLN A 202 10.61 -12.63 35.58
N ALA A 203 9.72 -13.54 35.94
CA ALA A 203 8.54 -13.20 36.72
C ALA A 203 9.06 -12.57 38.02
N SER A 204 9.15 -11.24 38.04
CA SER A 204 9.28 -10.47 39.25
C SER A 204 7.99 -10.75 40.03
N GLY A 205 8.10 -11.62 41.03
CA GLY A 205 7.02 -11.94 41.93
C GLY A 205 6.54 -10.65 42.59
N SER A 206 5.36 -10.17 42.18
CA SER A 206 4.58 -9.29 43.03
C SER A 206 4.01 -10.12 44.19
N PRO A 207 4.12 -9.66 45.44
CA PRO A 207 3.58 -10.35 46.58
C PRO A 207 2.06 -10.48 46.46
N SER A 208 1.59 -11.68 46.77
CA SER A 208 0.21 -12.08 47.03
C SER A 208 -0.67 -10.98 47.64
N GLN A 209 -1.70 -10.58 46.91
CA GLN A 209 -2.86 -9.89 47.44
C GLN A 209 -3.97 -10.94 47.71
N PRO A 210 -4.61 -10.95 48.90
CA PRO A 210 -5.56 -11.99 49.29
C PRO A 210 -6.90 -11.90 48.51
N PRO A 211 -7.66 -13.01 48.42
CA PRO A 211 -8.79 -13.15 47.51
C PRO A 211 -9.99 -12.29 47.94
N ALA A 212 -10.44 -11.44 47.02
CA ALA A 212 -11.73 -10.77 47.13
C ALA A 212 -12.88 -11.76 46.87
N ARG A 213 -13.88 -11.64 47.73
CA ARG A 213 -15.08 -12.44 47.93
C ARG A 213 -16.01 -12.46 46.69
N PRO A 214 -16.71 -13.57 46.39
CA PRO A 214 -17.67 -13.63 45.29
C PRO A 214 -18.97 -12.90 45.65
N VAL A 215 -19.43 -12.02 44.76
CA VAL A 215 -20.80 -11.47 44.77
C VAL A 215 -21.68 -12.38 43.90
N PRO A 216 -22.76 -12.97 44.44
CA PRO A 216 -23.68 -13.81 43.68
C PRO A 216 -24.87 -13.02 43.14
N GLY A 217 -25.31 -13.40 41.94
CA GLY A 217 -26.72 -13.34 41.55
C GLY A 217 -27.14 -12.13 40.72
N GLN A 218 -27.40 -12.38 39.43
CA GLN A 218 -28.64 -11.89 38.85
C GLN A 218 -29.12 -12.83 37.75
N ASP A 219 -29.99 -13.75 38.18
CA ASP A 219 -30.91 -14.49 37.35
C ASP A 219 -31.94 -13.54 36.75
N SER A 220 -32.22 -13.69 35.45
CA SER A 220 -33.54 -13.44 34.88
C SER A 220 -33.71 -14.24 33.60
N ASP A 221 -34.27 -15.43 33.80
CA ASP A 221 -34.97 -16.28 32.83
C ASP A 221 -36.42 -15.74 32.61
N PRO A 222 -37.37 -16.49 32.02
CA PRO A 222 -37.74 -16.61 30.61
C PRO A 222 -39.10 -15.97 30.27
N SER A 223 -39.38 -15.75 28.98
CA SER A 223 -40.76 -15.80 28.46
C SER A 223 -40.76 -16.21 26.99
N LYS A 224 -40.94 -17.49 26.66
CA LYS A 224 -42.23 -18.11 26.28
C LYS A 224 -43.13 -17.23 25.40
N ARG A 225 -43.32 -17.66 24.14
CA ARG A 225 -44.65 -17.94 23.61
C ARG A 225 -44.66 -19.08 22.57
N PRO A 226 -45.73 -19.89 22.49
CA PRO A 226 -45.80 -21.13 21.71
C PRO A 226 -46.83 -21.11 20.55
N GLY A 227 -46.74 -22.14 19.69
CA GLY A 227 -47.79 -22.59 18.74
C GLY A 227 -47.49 -22.22 17.28
N LEU A 228 -47.70 -23.06 16.27
CA LEU A 228 -48.42 -24.35 16.10
C LEU A 228 -48.06 -24.88 14.67
N PRO A 229 -48.17 -26.20 14.35
CA PRO A 229 -47.64 -26.78 13.12
C PRO A 229 -48.67 -26.79 11.98
N THR A 230 -48.20 -26.81 10.72
CA THR A 230 -48.98 -27.32 9.60
C THR A 230 -48.09 -27.90 8.50
N ASP A 231 -48.55 -29.03 8.00
CA ASP A 231 -48.02 -30.04 7.10
C ASP A 231 -47.53 -29.62 5.70
N ALA A 232 -46.86 -30.59 5.07
CA ALA A 232 -46.96 -31.01 3.66
C ALA A 232 -45.72 -30.79 2.75
N PRO A 233 -45.53 -31.65 1.71
CA PRO A 233 -44.22 -32.14 1.29
C PRO A 233 -43.70 -31.54 -0.01
N THR A 234 -42.36 -31.63 -0.15
CA THR A 234 -41.61 -31.90 -1.40
C THR A 234 -42.09 -31.22 -2.69
N SER A 235 -41.39 -30.15 -3.05
CA SER A 235 -41.16 -29.79 -4.45
C SER A 235 -39.79 -29.15 -4.60
N GLU A 236 -38.95 -29.83 -5.37
CA GLU A 236 -37.69 -29.34 -5.89
C GLU A 236 -37.91 -28.01 -6.63
N GLU A 237 -37.24 -26.95 -6.19
CA GLU A 237 -37.02 -25.78 -7.03
C GLU A 237 -35.74 -25.07 -6.55
N GLY A 238 -34.79 -24.94 -7.48
CA GLY A 238 -33.49 -24.34 -7.23
C GLY A 238 -33.63 -22.90 -6.77
N HIS A 239 -33.01 -22.58 -5.64
CA HIS A 239 -32.78 -21.20 -5.25
C HIS A 239 -31.29 -20.90 -5.26
N ASP A 240 -30.96 -20.16 -6.32
CA ASP A 240 -29.78 -19.36 -6.51
C ASP A 240 -29.33 -18.63 -5.24
N GLY A 241 -28.01 -18.43 -5.17
CA GLY A 241 -27.56 -17.06 -4.95
C GLY A 241 -27.15 -16.66 -3.54
N ASN A 242 -26.62 -17.56 -2.71
CA ASN A 242 -25.81 -17.12 -1.56
C ASN A 242 -24.36 -16.81 -2.00
N ARG A 243 -24.20 -15.96 -3.03
CA ARG A 243 -22.94 -15.27 -3.27
C ARG A 243 -22.78 -14.27 -2.15
N HIS A 244 -22.03 -14.66 -1.11
CA HIS A 244 -21.50 -13.70 -0.15
C HIS A 244 -20.92 -12.52 -0.95
N PRO A 245 -21.37 -11.27 -0.72
CA PRO A 245 -20.77 -10.12 -1.35
C PRO A 245 -19.27 -10.20 -1.05
N HIS A 246 -18.45 -10.30 -2.09
CA HIS A 246 -17.02 -10.13 -1.95
C HIS A 246 -16.84 -8.74 -1.34
N ASP A 247 -16.61 -8.69 -0.04
CA ASP A 247 -16.32 -7.43 0.65
C ASP A 247 -14.90 -7.04 0.24
N HIS A 248 -14.82 -6.42 -0.93
CA HIS A 248 -13.59 -5.86 -1.48
C HIS A 248 -13.02 -4.93 -0.41
N SER A 249 -11.91 -5.37 0.19
CA SER A 249 -11.24 -4.64 1.25
C SER A 249 -11.05 -3.18 0.82
N GLY A 250 -11.14 -2.23 1.76
CA GLY A 250 -11.00 -0.81 1.44
C GLY A 250 -9.73 -0.44 0.67
N HIS A 251 -8.71 -1.33 0.70
CA HIS A 251 -7.52 -1.24 -0.15
C HIS A 251 -7.82 -1.28 -1.64
N GLU A 252 -8.52 -2.33 -2.06
CA GLU A 252 -8.72 -2.70 -3.44
C GLU A 252 -9.52 -1.61 -4.15
N ARG A 253 -10.57 -1.12 -3.47
CA ARG A 253 -11.35 0.05 -3.90
C ARG A 253 -10.46 1.28 -4.07
N THR A 254 -9.50 1.51 -3.17
CA THR A 254 -8.57 2.65 -3.25
C THR A 254 -7.60 2.51 -4.42
N VAL A 255 -7.07 1.30 -4.67
CA VAL A 255 -6.16 1.01 -5.78
C VAL A 255 -6.86 1.14 -7.13
N HIS A 256 -8.10 0.64 -7.25
CA HIS A 256 -8.91 0.81 -8.45
C HIS A 256 -9.26 2.27 -8.72
N ALA A 257 -9.64 3.03 -7.69
CA ALA A 257 -9.89 4.46 -7.82
C ALA A 257 -8.62 5.23 -8.27
N HIS A 258 -7.45 4.89 -7.73
CA HIS A 258 -6.16 5.42 -8.21
C HIS A 258 -5.94 5.10 -9.69
N ALA A 259 -6.06 3.82 -10.08
CA ALA A 259 -5.82 3.38 -11.45
C ALA A 259 -6.76 4.07 -12.45
N TYR A 260 -8.04 4.22 -12.10
CA TYR A 260 -9.03 4.90 -12.93
C TYR A 260 -8.73 6.39 -13.07
N LEU A 261 -8.58 7.12 -11.96
CA LEU A 261 -8.35 8.57 -11.98
C LEU A 261 -7.03 8.93 -12.67
N MET A 262 -5.97 8.17 -12.41
CA MET A 262 -4.67 8.40 -13.05
C MET A 262 -4.72 8.09 -14.55
N SER A 263 -5.38 7.00 -14.96
CA SER A 263 -5.54 6.68 -16.39
C SER A 263 -6.39 7.75 -17.10
N PHE A 264 -7.51 8.15 -16.52
CA PHE A 264 -8.38 9.16 -17.11
C PHE A 264 -7.69 10.54 -17.19
N GLY A 265 -7.13 11.02 -16.08
CA GLY A 265 -6.44 12.32 -16.04
C GLY A 265 -5.23 12.36 -16.98
N LEU A 266 -4.35 11.35 -16.89
CA LEU A 266 -3.08 11.36 -17.62
C LEU A 266 -3.21 10.92 -19.08
N LEU A 267 -4.01 9.90 -19.41
CA LEU A 267 -4.13 9.41 -20.79
C LEU A 267 -5.22 10.09 -21.58
N PHE A 268 -6.28 10.59 -20.96
CA PHE A 268 -7.38 11.19 -21.69
C PHE A 268 -7.36 12.72 -21.61
N VAL A 269 -7.49 13.29 -20.41
CA VAL A 269 -7.67 14.75 -20.26
C VAL A 269 -6.44 15.54 -20.71
N LEU A 270 -5.23 15.16 -20.26
CA LEU A 270 -4.00 15.88 -20.65
C LEU A 270 -3.73 15.81 -22.17
N PRO A 271 -3.79 14.64 -22.84
CA PRO A 271 -3.58 14.59 -24.29
C PRO A 271 -4.65 15.34 -25.08
N MET A 272 -5.90 15.35 -24.62
CA MET A 272 -6.94 16.19 -25.22
C MET A 272 -6.59 17.67 -25.12
N GLY A 273 -6.07 18.12 -23.99
CA GLY A 273 -5.55 19.49 -23.83
C GLY A 273 -4.39 19.80 -24.78
N VAL A 274 -3.49 18.84 -25.01
CA VAL A 274 -2.37 18.98 -25.98
C VAL A 274 -2.90 19.08 -27.41
N LEU A 275 -3.85 18.21 -27.81
CA LEU A 275 -4.48 18.25 -29.11
C LEU A 275 -5.25 19.56 -29.35
N ALA A 276 -6.00 20.04 -28.34
CA ALA A 276 -6.71 21.32 -28.40
C ALA A 276 -5.74 22.48 -28.70
N ALA A 277 -4.57 22.50 -28.07
CA ALA A 277 -3.55 23.51 -28.37
C ALA A 277 -2.89 23.31 -29.75
N ARG A 278 -2.73 22.07 -30.21
CA ARG A 278 -2.11 21.82 -31.51
C ARG A 278 -3.01 22.27 -32.65
N TRP A 279 -4.27 21.85 -32.64
CA TRP A 279 -5.25 22.15 -33.68
C TRP A 279 -5.84 23.56 -33.55
N GLY A 280 -6.12 23.99 -32.31
CA GLY A 280 -6.80 25.25 -32.05
C GLY A 280 -5.97 26.50 -32.36
N ARG A 281 -4.62 26.44 -32.26
CA ARG A 281 -3.74 27.60 -32.47
C ARG A 281 -3.94 28.32 -33.81
N THR A 282 -4.33 27.59 -34.85
CA THR A 282 -4.56 28.15 -36.19
C THR A 282 -6.03 28.36 -36.52
N LEU A 283 -6.95 27.84 -35.70
CA LEU A 283 -8.38 27.71 -36.01
C LEU A 283 -9.29 28.53 -35.09
N SER A 284 -8.95 28.75 -33.82
CA SER A 284 -9.86 29.40 -32.87
C SER A 284 -9.13 30.19 -31.79
N PRO A 285 -9.58 31.41 -31.41
CA PRO A 285 -9.02 32.16 -30.27
C PRO A 285 -9.13 31.44 -28.94
N LEU A 286 -10.13 30.57 -28.81
CA LEU A 286 -10.44 29.88 -27.56
C LEU A 286 -9.44 28.76 -27.25
N TRP A 287 -8.50 28.45 -28.15
CA TRP A 287 -7.56 27.34 -28.00
C TRP A 287 -6.81 27.39 -26.67
N PHE A 288 -6.39 28.60 -26.22
CA PHE A 288 -5.64 28.76 -24.99
C PHE A 288 -6.51 28.51 -23.77
N ARG A 289 -7.74 29.06 -23.76
CA ARG A 289 -8.70 28.84 -22.67
C ARG A 289 -9.03 27.36 -22.54
N VAL A 290 -9.32 26.68 -23.65
CA VAL A 290 -9.60 25.23 -23.66
C VAL A 290 -8.39 24.43 -23.17
N HIS A 291 -7.20 24.72 -23.70
CA HIS A 291 -5.96 24.05 -23.27
C HIS A 291 -5.69 24.24 -21.77
N TRP A 292 -5.87 25.46 -21.26
CA TRP A 292 -5.68 25.77 -19.86
C TRP A 292 -6.72 25.09 -18.96
N VAL A 293 -8.01 25.15 -19.32
CA VAL A 293 -9.09 24.47 -18.57
C VAL A 293 -8.83 22.98 -18.50
N LEU A 294 -8.58 22.32 -19.63
CA LEU A 294 -8.34 20.88 -19.66
C LEU A 294 -7.11 20.49 -18.84
N ASN A 295 -5.98 21.18 -19.02
CA ASN A 295 -4.74 20.77 -18.36
C ASN A 295 -4.61 21.19 -16.91
N MET A 296 -5.29 22.27 -16.47
CA MET A 296 -5.14 22.82 -15.12
C MET A 296 -6.36 22.58 -14.27
N LEU A 297 -7.53 23.03 -14.75
CA LEU A 297 -8.76 23.03 -13.97
C LEU A 297 -9.36 21.63 -13.87
N VAL A 298 -9.27 20.84 -14.94
CA VAL A 298 -9.83 19.48 -14.98
C VAL A 298 -8.76 18.44 -14.61
N ALA A 299 -7.66 18.38 -15.37
CA ALA A 299 -6.64 17.36 -15.14
C ALA A 299 -5.92 17.51 -13.80
N GLY A 300 -5.68 18.75 -13.33
CA GLY A 300 -4.95 19.00 -12.09
C GLY A 300 -5.58 18.31 -10.88
N PRO A 301 -6.85 18.62 -10.53
CA PRO A 301 -7.54 17.96 -9.42
C PRO A 301 -7.63 16.43 -9.58
N VAL A 302 -7.93 15.94 -10.79
CA VAL A 302 -8.06 14.50 -11.07
C VAL A 302 -6.73 13.76 -10.84
N VAL A 303 -5.63 14.30 -11.37
CA VAL A 303 -4.29 13.71 -11.24
C VAL A 303 -3.80 13.79 -9.79
N LEU A 304 -4.03 14.92 -9.10
CA LEU A 304 -3.65 15.05 -7.70
C LEU A 304 -4.42 14.07 -6.82
N LEU A 305 -5.75 13.99 -6.97
CA LEU A 305 -6.59 13.05 -6.24
C LEU A 305 -6.16 11.60 -6.51
N GLY A 306 -5.98 11.24 -7.78
CA GLY A 306 -5.48 9.93 -8.18
C GLY A 306 -4.15 9.62 -7.50
N TRP A 307 -3.17 10.53 -7.56
CA TRP A 307 -1.86 10.33 -6.95
C TRP A 307 -1.94 10.16 -5.42
N PHE A 308 -2.74 10.97 -4.73
CA PHE A 308 -2.95 10.85 -3.29
C PHE A 308 -3.58 9.52 -2.90
N LEU A 309 -4.56 9.01 -3.66
CA LEU A 309 -5.13 7.68 -3.42
C LEU A 309 -4.07 6.59 -3.57
N GLY A 310 -3.13 6.74 -4.51
CA GLY A 310 -1.97 5.86 -4.64
C GLY A 310 -1.12 5.84 -3.37
N ALA A 311 -0.75 7.02 -2.86
CA ALA A 311 0.02 7.13 -1.61
C ALA A 311 -0.76 6.59 -0.39
N ALA A 312 -2.05 6.90 -0.30
CA ALA A 312 -2.93 6.41 0.77
C ALA A 312 -3.09 4.89 0.73
N SER A 313 -3.11 4.27 -0.46
CA SER A 313 -3.17 2.83 -0.60
C SER A 313 -1.94 2.14 0.00
N VAL A 314 -0.74 2.71 -0.20
CA VAL A 314 0.51 2.22 0.38
C VAL A 314 0.51 2.37 1.90
N TYR A 315 0.08 3.54 2.40
CA TYR A 315 0.03 3.82 3.84
C TYR A 315 -0.90 2.86 4.58
N LYS A 316 -2.14 2.68 4.08
CA LYS A 316 -3.13 1.78 4.68
C LYS A 316 -2.66 0.32 4.75
N HIS A 317 -1.66 -0.06 3.94
CA HIS A 317 -1.16 -1.43 3.82
C HIS A 317 0.16 -1.66 4.54
N GLY A 318 0.70 -0.63 5.22
CA GLY A 318 2.03 -0.71 5.81
C GLY A 318 3.13 -1.00 4.78
N GLY A 319 2.88 -0.68 3.51
CA GLY A 319 3.85 -0.87 2.43
C GLY A 319 4.94 0.18 2.48
N SER A 320 6.11 -0.12 1.90
CA SER A 320 7.15 0.89 1.75
C SER A 320 6.77 1.91 0.68
N HIS A 321 7.06 3.19 0.94
CA HIS A 321 6.90 4.26 -0.02
C HIS A 321 8.11 4.30 -0.97
N LEU A 322 7.86 4.55 -2.27
CA LEU A 322 8.91 4.72 -3.28
C LEU A 322 9.91 3.56 -3.42
N ASP A 323 9.47 2.32 -3.15
CA ASP A 323 10.29 1.10 -3.20
C ASP A 323 10.23 0.37 -4.55
N ASP A 324 9.53 0.93 -5.53
CA ASP A 324 9.42 0.36 -6.86
C ASP A 324 9.41 1.44 -7.96
N ALA A 325 9.77 1.01 -9.17
CA ALA A 325 9.91 1.89 -10.32
C ALA A 325 8.63 2.68 -10.65
N HIS A 326 7.45 2.08 -10.52
CA HIS A 326 6.19 2.76 -10.80
C HIS A 326 5.92 3.87 -9.76
N LYS A 327 6.15 3.62 -8.47
CA LYS A 327 5.99 4.65 -7.41
C LYS A 327 6.98 5.80 -7.60
N ILE A 328 8.23 5.48 -7.92
CA ILE A 328 9.30 6.48 -8.16
C ILE A 328 8.98 7.29 -9.41
N CYS A 329 8.78 6.65 -10.56
CA CYS A 329 8.48 7.32 -11.83
C CYS A 329 7.18 8.13 -11.77
N GLY A 330 6.15 7.64 -11.08
CA GLY A 330 4.90 8.36 -10.89
C GLY A 330 5.07 9.66 -10.10
N THR A 331 5.91 9.64 -9.07
CA THR A 331 6.25 10.83 -8.27
C THR A 331 7.08 11.83 -9.07
N VAL A 332 8.08 11.36 -9.82
CA VAL A 332 8.86 12.20 -10.74
C VAL A 332 7.95 12.83 -11.81
N LEU A 333 6.98 12.08 -12.34
CA LEU A 333 6.02 12.60 -13.31
C LEU A 333 5.10 13.65 -12.71
N LEU A 334 4.66 13.51 -11.46
CA LEU A 334 3.90 14.56 -10.80
C LEU A 334 4.70 15.86 -10.73
N LEU A 335 5.99 15.79 -10.37
CA LEU A 335 6.89 16.95 -10.37
C LEU A 335 7.07 17.53 -11.77
N PHE A 336 7.21 16.70 -12.81
CA PHE A 336 7.26 17.15 -14.20
C PHE A 336 5.98 17.87 -14.61
N TYR A 337 4.81 17.36 -14.22
CA TYR A 337 3.52 17.99 -14.48
C TYR A 337 3.42 19.36 -13.80
N VAL A 338 3.78 19.46 -12.52
CA VAL A 338 3.83 20.75 -11.81
C VAL A 338 4.82 21.72 -12.48
N GLY A 339 5.99 21.24 -12.88
CA GLY A 339 6.96 22.02 -13.64
C GLY A 339 6.39 22.55 -14.96
N GLN A 340 5.61 21.73 -15.67
CA GLN A 340 4.90 22.14 -16.87
C GLN A 340 3.86 23.22 -16.62
N VAL A 341 3.07 23.07 -15.56
CA VAL A 341 2.06 24.04 -15.13
C VAL A 341 2.71 25.40 -14.85
N VAL A 342 3.77 25.40 -14.05
CA VAL A 342 4.52 26.61 -13.67
C VAL A 342 5.15 27.25 -14.90
N LEU A 343 5.79 26.46 -15.77
CA LEU A 343 6.40 26.96 -17.00
C LEU A 343 5.36 27.60 -17.93
N GLY A 344 4.20 26.96 -18.11
CA GLY A 344 3.09 27.50 -18.90
C GLY A 344 2.55 28.81 -18.35
N ARG A 345 2.32 28.90 -17.03
CA ARG A 345 1.90 30.14 -16.36
C ARG A 345 2.95 31.24 -16.48
N TYR A 346 4.23 30.89 -16.30
CA TYR A 346 5.33 31.84 -16.42
C TYR A 346 5.42 32.44 -17.83
N ILE A 347 5.33 31.60 -18.87
CA ILE A 347 5.31 32.04 -20.27
C ILE A 347 4.13 32.98 -20.52
N HIS A 348 2.94 32.63 -20.04
CA HIS A 348 1.75 33.45 -20.23
C HIS A 348 1.86 34.80 -19.51
N ARG A 349 2.26 34.81 -18.24
CA ARG A 349 2.48 36.04 -17.46
C ARG A 349 3.46 36.97 -18.15
N ARG A 350 4.61 36.44 -18.60
CA ARG A 350 5.61 37.23 -19.34
C ARG A 350 5.06 37.81 -20.64
N ARG A 351 4.16 37.08 -21.32
CA ARG A 351 3.51 37.54 -22.54
C ARG A 351 2.56 38.71 -22.26
N VAL A 352 1.81 38.67 -21.16
CA VAL A 352 0.92 39.77 -20.74
C VAL A 352 1.71 41.00 -20.30
N GLU A 353 2.81 40.81 -19.58
CA GLU A 353 3.69 41.91 -19.13
C GLU A 353 4.40 42.61 -20.30
N THR A 354 4.71 41.89 -21.37
CA THR A 354 5.38 42.45 -22.55
C THR A 354 4.35 43.09 -23.47
N LYS A 355 3.91 44.31 -23.16
CA LYS A 355 2.94 45.10 -23.96
C LYS A 355 3.46 45.58 -25.33
N GLY A 356 4.70 45.22 -25.70
CA GLY A 356 5.34 45.65 -26.93
C GLY A 356 5.08 44.72 -28.14
N PRO A 357 5.37 45.19 -29.37
CA PRO A 357 5.31 44.35 -30.56
C PRO A 357 6.20 43.11 -30.41
N ILE A 358 5.72 41.97 -30.90
CA ILE A 358 6.42 40.68 -30.78
C ILE A 358 7.68 40.71 -31.66
N VAL A 359 8.83 41.00 -31.06
CA VAL A 359 10.11 41.13 -31.80
C VAL A 359 10.69 39.77 -32.19
N LYS A 360 10.40 38.70 -31.43
CA LYS A 360 10.92 37.35 -31.68
C LYS A 360 9.79 36.32 -31.71
N PRO A 361 9.39 35.82 -32.90
CA PRO A 361 8.47 34.69 -32.98
C PRO A 361 9.16 33.45 -32.40
N HIS A 362 8.55 32.87 -31.37
CA HIS A 362 9.04 31.70 -30.60
C HIS A 362 10.28 31.95 -29.71
N PRO A 363 10.10 32.59 -28.53
CA PRO A 363 11.16 32.58 -27.51
C PRO A 363 11.49 31.12 -27.13
N PRO A 364 12.77 30.79 -26.84
CA PRO A 364 13.21 29.42 -26.51
C PRO A 364 12.37 28.72 -25.42
N ARG A 365 11.79 29.51 -24.51
CA ARG A 365 10.89 29.05 -23.44
C ARG A 365 9.63 28.36 -23.97
N ASN A 366 9.05 28.87 -25.05
CA ASN A 366 7.86 28.26 -25.67
C ASN A 366 8.19 26.92 -26.30
N LEU A 367 9.36 26.83 -26.95
CA LEU A 367 9.85 25.57 -27.51
C LEU A 367 10.14 24.55 -26.39
N ALA A 368 10.76 25.00 -25.30
CA ALA A 368 11.00 24.16 -24.12
C ALA A 368 9.69 23.62 -23.54
N HIS A 369 8.66 24.45 -23.39
CA HIS A 369 7.33 24.02 -22.93
C HIS A 369 6.72 22.93 -23.82
N ILE A 370 6.80 23.09 -25.15
CA ILE A 370 6.31 22.08 -26.10
C ILE A 370 7.12 20.78 -26.00
N ALA A 371 8.44 20.86 -26.06
CA ALA A 371 9.32 19.69 -26.03
C ALA A 371 9.17 18.91 -24.73
N PHE A 372 9.19 19.61 -23.60
CA PHE A 372 9.00 19.01 -22.28
C PHE A 372 7.59 18.41 -22.15
N GLY A 373 6.59 18.97 -22.83
CA GLY A 373 5.20 18.51 -22.76
C GLY A 373 5.01 17.21 -23.54
N LEU A 374 5.62 17.13 -24.72
CA LEU A 374 5.63 15.90 -25.51
C LEU A 374 6.41 14.78 -24.81
N LEU A 375 7.56 15.10 -24.21
CA LEU A 375 8.31 14.14 -23.40
C LEU A 375 7.46 13.61 -22.24
N PHE A 376 6.80 14.52 -21.52
CA PHE A 376 5.89 14.15 -20.44
C PHE A 376 4.77 13.19 -20.89
N ILE A 377 4.12 13.46 -22.03
CA ILE A 377 3.07 12.58 -22.56
C ILE A 377 3.63 11.18 -22.88
N VAL A 378 4.81 11.08 -23.51
CA VAL A 378 5.44 9.77 -23.77
C VAL A 378 5.71 9.02 -22.47
N SER A 379 6.25 9.70 -21.46
CA SER A 379 6.52 9.10 -20.15
C SER A 379 5.24 8.68 -19.41
N VAL A 380 4.14 9.41 -19.59
CA VAL A 380 2.81 9.04 -19.05
C VAL A 380 2.33 7.70 -19.59
N PHE A 381 2.51 7.43 -20.89
CA PHE A 381 2.12 6.13 -21.47
C PHE A 381 2.89 4.98 -20.81
N PHE A 382 4.20 5.15 -20.60
CA PHE A 382 5.02 4.19 -19.88
C PHE A 382 4.57 4.02 -18.42
N GLN A 383 4.28 5.12 -17.73
CA GLN A 383 3.84 5.09 -16.34
C GLN A 383 2.52 4.34 -16.16
N VAL A 384 1.50 4.62 -16.99
CA VAL A 384 0.22 3.93 -16.89
C VAL A 384 0.37 2.46 -17.30
N ARG A 385 1.19 2.15 -18.31
CA ARG A 385 1.49 0.76 -18.69
C ARG A 385 2.10 -0.03 -17.52
N SER A 386 3.08 0.54 -16.84
CA SER A 386 3.72 -0.09 -15.68
C SER A 386 2.74 -0.32 -14.51
N GLY A 387 1.78 0.58 -14.31
CA GLY A 387 0.71 0.40 -13.33
C GLY A 387 -0.24 -0.74 -13.69
N LEU A 388 -0.67 -0.80 -14.95
CA LEU A 388 -1.52 -1.89 -15.46
C LEU A 388 -0.80 -3.25 -15.41
N ASP A 389 0.51 -3.28 -15.63
CA ASP A 389 1.28 -4.52 -15.51
C ASP A 389 1.35 -5.03 -14.07
N LYS A 390 1.35 -4.14 -13.07
CA LYS A 390 1.22 -4.56 -11.68
C LYS A 390 -0.16 -5.12 -11.38
N LEU A 391 -1.20 -4.44 -11.83
CA LEU A 391 -2.58 -4.90 -11.64
C LEU A 391 -2.81 -6.26 -12.30
N ARG A 392 -2.15 -6.53 -13.43
CA ARG A 392 -2.20 -7.83 -14.11
C ARG A 392 -1.58 -8.99 -13.30
N LEU A 393 -0.71 -8.71 -12.33
CA LEU A 393 -0.12 -9.74 -11.48
C LEU A 393 -1.09 -10.22 -10.39
N GLU A 394 -2.18 -9.49 -10.17
CA GLU A 394 -3.27 -9.90 -9.31
C GLU A 394 -4.24 -10.74 -10.16
N GLU A 395 -4.43 -12.02 -9.80
CA GLU A 395 -5.14 -12.99 -10.65
C GLU A 395 -6.58 -12.58 -10.92
N ASP A 396 -7.26 -12.04 -9.90
CA ASP A 396 -8.63 -11.56 -9.97
C ASP A 396 -8.76 -10.34 -10.91
N GLU A 397 -7.70 -9.53 -11.01
CA GLU A 397 -7.66 -8.31 -11.82
C GLU A 397 -7.06 -8.51 -13.22
N ALA A 398 -6.46 -9.67 -13.47
CA ALA A 398 -5.83 -9.97 -14.75
C ALA A 398 -6.76 -9.84 -15.97
N PRO A 399 -8.06 -10.26 -15.93
CA PRO A 399 -8.99 -10.04 -17.04
C PRO A 399 -9.20 -8.55 -17.34
N PHE A 400 -9.40 -7.74 -16.30
CA PHE A 400 -9.60 -6.30 -16.39
C PHE A 400 -8.35 -5.60 -16.95
N ALA A 401 -7.17 -5.91 -16.40
CA ALA A 401 -5.90 -5.36 -16.86
C ALA A 401 -5.60 -5.72 -18.33
N ARG A 402 -5.94 -6.94 -18.77
CA ARG A 402 -5.79 -7.36 -20.18
C ARG A 402 -6.69 -6.54 -21.12
N TRP A 403 -7.92 -6.25 -20.73
CA TRP A 403 -8.82 -5.40 -21.51
C TRP A 403 -8.30 -3.96 -21.60
N TYR A 404 -7.90 -3.37 -20.45
CA TYR A 404 -7.29 -2.04 -20.41
C TYR A 404 -6.01 -1.94 -21.23
N HIS A 405 -5.21 -3.00 -21.28
CA HIS A 405 -4.00 -3.00 -22.09
C HIS A 405 -4.30 -2.86 -23.59
N LYS A 406 -5.37 -3.48 -24.09
CA LYS A 406 -5.82 -3.32 -25.49
C LYS A 406 -6.26 -1.87 -25.75
N LEU A 407 -7.04 -1.29 -24.84
CA LEU A 407 -7.48 0.11 -24.95
C LEU A 407 -6.28 1.07 -24.93
N TRP A 408 -5.33 0.85 -24.03
CA TRP A 408 -4.08 1.59 -23.94
C TRP A 408 -3.30 1.53 -25.26
N LEU A 409 -3.19 0.35 -25.87
CA LEU A 409 -2.46 0.16 -27.14
C LEU A 409 -3.15 0.90 -28.30
N ILE A 410 -4.47 0.81 -28.40
CA ILE A 410 -5.26 1.54 -29.40
C ILE A 410 -5.02 3.05 -29.21
N TRP A 411 -5.15 3.53 -27.98
CA TRP A 411 -4.99 4.95 -27.68
C TRP A 411 -3.56 5.47 -27.93
N ALA A 412 -2.54 4.65 -27.65
CA ALA A 412 -1.15 4.93 -27.95
C ALA A 412 -0.89 5.08 -29.46
N GLY A 413 -1.68 4.43 -30.32
CA GLY A 413 -1.65 4.62 -31.77
C GLY A 413 -2.48 5.82 -32.25
N VAL A 414 -3.68 6.00 -31.69
CA VAL A 414 -4.60 7.09 -32.07
C VAL A 414 -4.01 8.46 -31.75
N LEU A 415 -3.36 8.63 -30.60
CA LEU A 415 -2.89 9.95 -30.18
C LEU A 415 -1.82 10.53 -31.13
N PRO A 416 -0.74 9.81 -31.50
CA PRO A 416 0.19 10.26 -32.54
C PRO A 416 -0.50 10.49 -33.89
N LEU A 417 -1.44 9.62 -34.27
CA LEU A 417 -2.19 9.75 -35.52
C LEU A 417 -3.02 11.05 -35.58
N LEU A 418 -3.55 11.51 -34.43
CA LEU A 418 -4.26 12.80 -34.34
C LEU A 418 -3.30 13.99 -34.20
N TYR A 419 -2.13 13.80 -33.58
CA TYR A 419 -1.18 14.88 -33.35
C TYR A 419 -0.38 15.24 -34.60
N LEU A 420 0.12 14.25 -35.34
CA LEU A 420 1.03 14.43 -36.48
C LEU A 420 0.40 15.23 -37.64
N PRO A 421 -0.84 14.97 -38.09
CA PRO A 421 -1.49 15.79 -39.11
C PRO A 421 -1.63 17.27 -38.70
N GLY A 422 -1.79 17.53 -37.40
CA GLY A 422 -1.79 18.89 -36.85
C GLY A 422 -0.47 19.64 -37.06
N LEU A 423 0.65 18.94 -37.32
CA LEU A 423 1.92 19.57 -37.69
C LEU A 423 1.89 20.17 -39.10
N LEU A 424 1.02 19.70 -40.00
CA LEU A 424 0.83 20.31 -41.32
C LEU A 424 0.33 21.77 -41.19
N LEU A 425 -0.35 22.09 -40.09
CA LEU A 425 -0.82 23.45 -39.78
C LEU A 425 0.31 24.39 -39.32
N LEU A 426 1.54 23.89 -39.06
CA LEU A 426 2.67 24.73 -38.66
C LEU A 426 3.01 25.78 -39.71
N GLN A 427 2.94 25.44 -40.99
CA GLN A 427 3.20 26.40 -42.07
C GLN A 427 2.19 27.56 -42.02
N ARG A 428 0.91 27.25 -41.79
CA ARG A 428 -0.15 28.26 -41.63
C ARG A 428 0.10 29.11 -40.39
N GLN A 429 0.48 28.49 -39.27
CA GLN A 429 0.82 29.20 -38.04
C GLN A 429 1.96 30.20 -38.26
N TRP A 430 3.05 29.78 -38.92
CA TRP A 430 4.17 30.67 -39.22
C TRP A 430 3.80 31.82 -40.15
N ARG A 431 2.90 31.59 -41.14
CA ARG A 431 2.39 32.67 -41.98
C ARG A 431 1.59 33.68 -41.16
N GLN A 432 0.69 33.21 -40.29
CA GLN A 432 -0.10 34.08 -39.40
C GLN A 432 0.80 34.93 -38.50
N GLU A 433 1.84 34.34 -37.91
CA GLU A 433 2.79 35.04 -37.03
C GLU A 433 3.63 36.10 -37.79
N ARG A 434 4.06 35.79 -39.02
CA ARG A 434 4.77 36.76 -39.89
C ARG A 434 3.86 37.92 -40.30
N SER A 435 2.62 37.63 -40.70
CA SER A 435 1.65 38.66 -41.09
C SER A 435 1.26 39.56 -39.93
N GLY A 436 1.12 39.02 -38.72
CA GLY A 436 0.87 39.81 -37.51
C GLY A 436 2.05 40.69 -37.07
N SER A 437 3.27 40.37 -37.52
CA SER A 437 4.48 41.15 -37.20
C SER A 437 4.72 42.31 -38.17
N ALA A 438 4.19 42.23 -39.40
CA ALA A 438 4.44 43.21 -40.46
C ALA A 438 3.51 44.43 -40.43
N ASP A 439 2.35 44.33 -39.78
CA ASP A 439 1.35 45.39 -39.76
C ASP A 439 0.68 45.48 -38.37
N PRO A 440 1.14 46.40 -37.50
CA PRO A 440 0.58 46.60 -36.16
C PRO A 440 -0.91 46.94 -36.19
N SER A 441 -1.41 47.54 -37.28
CA SER A 441 -2.83 47.89 -37.42
C SER A 441 -3.69 46.66 -37.74
N LYS A 442 -3.12 45.63 -38.39
CA LYS A 442 -3.76 44.32 -38.62
C LYS A 442 -3.51 43.32 -37.49
N ALA A 443 -2.72 43.67 -36.48
CA ALA A 443 -2.57 42.85 -35.28
C ALA A 443 -3.90 42.66 -34.53
N ALA A 444 -4.88 43.55 -34.75
CA ALA A 444 -6.27 43.39 -34.31
C ALA A 444 -7.02 42.23 -35.00
N ASN A 445 -6.62 41.86 -36.23
CA ASN A 445 -7.17 40.72 -36.98
C ASN A 445 -6.36 39.43 -36.84
N TYR A 446 -5.15 39.50 -36.26
CA TYR A 446 -4.56 38.31 -35.70
C TYR A 446 -5.51 37.85 -34.60
N VAL A 447 -5.75 36.55 -34.49
CA VAL A 447 -6.47 35.94 -33.37
C VAL A 447 -5.60 36.10 -32.12
N GLN A 448 -5.40 37.34 -31.70
CA GLN A 448 -4.84 37.67 -30.41
C GLN A 448 -5.87 37.20 -29.41
N LEU A 449 -5.37 36.76 -28.26
CA LEU A 449 -6.15 36.67 -27.06
C LEU A 449 -6.57 38.11 -26.73
N ALA A 450 -7.57 38.62 -27.44
CA ALA A 450 -8.36 39.76 -27.02
C ALA A 450 -9.18 39.23 -25.84
N GLU A 451 -8.45 39.06 -24.73
CA GLU A 451 -9.03 39.17 -23.42
C GLU A 451 -9.81 40.47 -23.44
N THR A 452 -11.05 40.36 -23.03
CA THR A 452 -12.06 41.40 -22.85
C THR A 452 -11.59 42.40 -21.80
N ALA A 453 -10.42 43.01 -22.02
CA ALA A 453 -9.79 43.98 -21.18
C ALA A 453 -10.12 45.35 -21.77
N GLN A 454 -11.19 45.91 -21.21
CA GLN A 454 -11.34 47.36 -21.00
C GLN A 454 -11.13 48.24 -22.24
N GLN A 455 -12.16 48.28 -23.09
CA GLN A 455 -12.49 49.53 -23.78
C GLN A 455 -13.90 49.92 -23.33
N GLY A 456 -13.96 50.46 -22.12
CA GLY A 456 -15.16 50.99 -21.48
C GLY A 456 -14.84 52.36 -20.88
N THR A 457 -14.47 53.31 -21.74
CA THR A 457 -14.61 54.74 -21.47
C THR A 457 -15.77 55.29 -22.31
N ASP A 458 -16.90 54.60 -22.29
CA ASP A 458 -18.17 55.13 -22.79
C ASP A 458 -19.28 54.78 -21.78
N PRO A 459 -19.78 55.75 -21.00
CA PRO A 459 -20.84 55.52 -20.01
C PRO A 459 -22.25 55.36 -20.62
N SER A 460 -22.42 55.01 -21.91
CA SER A 460 -23.77 54.94 -22.51
C SER A 460 -24.14 53.71 -23.33
N SER A 461 -23.29 52.69 -23.46
CA SER A 461 -23.67 51.48 -24.23
C SER A 461 -23.73 50.24 -23.35
N SER A 462 -24.91 50.01 -22.78
CA SER A 462 -25.28 48.79 -22.06
C SER A 462 -25.53 47.66 -23.06
N THR A 463 -24.48 46.89 -23.35
CA THR A 463 -24.64 45.52 -23.82
C THR A 463 -24.06 44.60 -22.75
N ARG A 464 -24.83 44.47 -21.66
CA ARG A 464 -24.62 43.54 -20.54
C ARG A 464 -24.71 42.11 -21.08
N LEU A 465 -23.54 41.46 -21.20
CA LEU A 465 -23.43 40.05 -21.61
C LEU A 465 -24.01 39.15 -20.50
N LEU A 466 -24.96 38.32 -20.93
CA LEU A 466 -25.97 37.59 -20.18
C LEU A 466 -25.49 36.19 -19.72
N PHE A 467 -24.30 36.05 -19.12
CA PHE A 467 -23.84 34.72 -18.68
C PHE A 467 -23.09 34.66 -17.34
N GLU A 468 -23.18 35.71 -16.50
CA GLU A 468 -22.49 35.72 -15.19
C GLU A 468 -23.38 36.16 -14.01
N GLU A 469 -24.71 36.06 -14.15
CA GLU A 469 -25.64 36.49 -13.09
C GLU A 469 -26.64 35.41 -12.61
N GLU A 470 -26.64 34.20 -13.17
CA GLU A 470 -27.60 33.14 -12.80
C GLU A 470 -27.14 32.25 -11.63
N ASN A 471 -26.27 32.75 -10.73
CA ASN A 471 -25.85 31.98 -9.55
C ASN A 471 -25.58 32.82 -8.29
N ARG A 472 -26.06 34.07 -8.24
CA ARG A 472 -25.85 34.94 -7.06
C ARG A 472 -27.13 35.50 -6.41
N GLU A 473 -28.31 35.10 -6.88
CA GLU A 473 -29.61 35.62 -6.38
C GLU A 473 -30.45 34.58 -5.61
N ALA A 474 -29.91 33.41 -5.25
CA ALA A 474 -30.66 32.39 -4.50
C ALA A 474 -30.40 32.34 -2.98
N PHE A 475 -29.75 33.37 -2.39
CA PHE A 475 -29.58 33.45 -0.94
C PHE A 475 -29.63 34.91 -0.44
N LYS A 476 -30.80 35.53 -0.56
CA LYS A 476 -31.24 36.59 0.35
C LYS A 476 -32.46 36.06 1.09
N VAL A 477 -32.19 35.40 2.22
CA VAL A 477 -33.19 35.13 3.25
C VAL A 477 -33.59 36.48 3.82
N GLY A 478 -34.90 36.72 3.87
CA GLY A 478 -35.49 37.97 4.34
C GLY A 478 -35.21 38.22 5.82
N GLU A 479 -34.83 39.46 6.11
CA GLU A 479 -35.06 40.07 7.42
C GLU A 479 -36.56 40.40 7.49
N GLU A 480 -37.30 39.65 8.30
CA GLU A 480 -38.52 40.14 8.95
C GLU A 480 -38.15 40.56 10.37
N GLU A 481 -38.51 41.80 10.71
CA GLU A 481 -38.46 42.38 12.04
C GLU A 481 -39.47 41.66 12.96
N GLY A 482 -39.08 41.40 14.21
CA GLY A 482 -40.00 40.87 15.22
C GLY A 482 -39.35 40.59 16.58
N GLU A 483 -39.33 41.62 17.42
CA GLU A 483 -39.48 41.64 18.89
C GLU A 483 -38.87 40.55 19.80
N SER A 484 -38.01 41.04 20.72
CA SER A 484 -37.88 40.72 22.16
C SER A 484 -37.81 39.26 22.62
N GLU A 485 -36.71 38.90 23.27
CA GLU A 485 -36.67 38.65 24.73
C GLU A 485 -35.23 38.48 25.23
N GLU A 486 -35.05 38.84 26.50
CA GLU A 486 -33.83 38.89 27.30
C GLU A 486 -33.31 37.50 27.70
N GLU A 487 -31.98 37.42 27.97
CA GLU A 487 -31.23 36.54 28.92
C GLU A 487 -29.85 36.27 28.30
N GLU A 488 -28.80 36.99 28.70
CA GLU A 488 -27.95 36.71 29.87
C GLU A 488 -27.25 35.34 29.81
N SER A 489 -26.01 35.31 29.29
CA SER A 489 -24.88 34.66 29.98
C SER A 489 -23.57 34.93 29.23
N SER A 490 -22.66 35.58 29.95
CA SER A 490 -21.22 35.68 29.74
C SER A 490 -20.52 34.34 29.50
N GLU A 491 -19.46 34.33 28.67
CA GLU A 491 -18.12 33.84 29.06
C GLU A 491 -17.13 33.93 27.87
N ASP A 492 -16.18 34.85 28.04
CA ASP A 492 -14.73 34.74 27.84
C ASP A 492 -14.13 34.42 26.46
N GLU A 493 -13.73 35.51 25.82
CA GLU A 493 -12.76 35.64 24.74
C GLU A 493 -11.33 35.69 25.31
N GLU A 494 -10.50 34.66 25.07
CA GLU A 494 -9.06 34.72 25.33
C GLU A 494 -8.22 34.74 24.04
N THR A 495 -7.75 35.95 23.74
CA THR A 495 -6.65 36.34 22.86
C THR A 495 -5.42 35.43 22.93
N PHE A 496 -4.90 34.98 21.78
CA PHE A 496 -3.49 34.56 21.66
C PHE A 496 -2.79 35.24 20.49
N LYS A 497 -1.96 36.24 20.81
CA LYS A 497 -1.01 36.91 19.91
C LYS A 497 0.39 36.35 20.10
N ALA A 498 1.01 36.03 18.96
CA ALA A 498 2.42 36.22 18.59
C ALA A 498 3.55 35.62 19.46
N HIS A 499 4.38 34.79 18.82
CA HIS A 499 5.83 34.83 19.03
C HIS A 499 6.57 34.51 17.72
N THR A 500 7.17 35.54 17.14
CA THR A 500 8.23 35.45 16.13
C THR A 500 9.55 35.69 16.87
N THR A 501 10.50 34.76 16.79
CA THR A 501 11.86 35.01 17.26
C THR A 501 12.87 34.47 16.26
N THR A 502 13.54 35.43 15.65
CA THR A 502 14.70 35.33 14.78
C THR A 502 15.93 34.98 15.62
N LEU A 503 16.72 33.98 15.21
CA LEU A 503 18.07 33.76 15.76
C LEU A 503 19.05 33.64 14.58
N LYS A 504 19.88 34.67 14.46
CA LYS A 504 21.19 34.64 13.79
C LYS A 504 22.24 34.38 14.86
N ALA A 505 23.01 33.31 14.68
CA ALA A 505 24.42 33.19 15.06
C ALA A 505 25.01 32.09 14.18
#